data_AF-A0A8M1F3C1-F1
#
_entry.id   AF-A0A8M1F3C1-F1
#
_cell.length_a   1.000
_cell.length_b   1.000
_cell.length_c   1.000
_cell.angle_alpha   90.00
_cell.angle_beta   90.00
_cell.angle_gamma   90.00
#
_symmetry.space_group_name_H-M   'P 1'
#
loop_
_entity.id
_entity.type
_entity.pdbx_description
1 polymer ?
#
loop_
_entity_poly.entity_id
_entity_poly.type
_entity_poly.pdbx_seq_one_letter_code
_entity_poly.pdbx_strand_id
1 'polypeptide(L)'
;MKIFFVEPAICLSAFAMTLTTPLTTQYVYRRIWEETSNYSFISDSNSSECGKNKSSPIFAFQEEVQKKVSLFNLQMDISGLIPGLVSTFILLSYSDYRGRKFPLILSSVGALATSVWLCLLSYFAFPFHLLIASTFIGALFGNYTTFLGGCFAYIVDQCTEQKQRTIRIAIIDFILGFVTGLTGLSSGYFIREIGFVWSFLIIAMAHALNLIYISFFLGDSVKESSSQNVSMSCSEGFKNLFYRTSMLFKNASGTRRYFLCLLLFTIITYFFVIIGVSPILILYELDSPLCWNEVFIGYGSALGSVTFFSSFLGIWLFSYCMEDIHMAFIGIFTTMAGMVMTAFAKTTLMMFLVRLPFLFTIVPLSVLRSMVSKLVRSTEQVWSSAPAGMKEAMYFLHKRNPVKTLRIDD
;
A
#
# COMPACT_ATOMS: atom_id res chain seq x y z
N MET A 1 24.47 18.38 -9.41
CA MET A 1 23.33 19.30 -9.21
C MET A 1 22.29 18.59 -8.36
N LYS A 2 21.81 19.20 -7.25
CA LYS A 2 20.74 18.63 -6.42
C LYS A 2 19.37 19.08 -6.96
N ILE A 3 18.41 18.16 -6.99
CA ILE A 3 17.05 18.35 -7.49
C ILE A 3 16.08 18.21 -6.30
N PHE A 4 15.10 19.10 -6.18
CA PHE A 4 14.13 19.11 -5.06
C PHE A 4 12.74 18.58 -5.46
N PHE A 5 12.70 17.74 -6.48
CA PHE A 5 11.50 17.08 -7.00
C PHE A 5 11.53 15.59 -6.63
N VAL A 6 10.48 15.12 -5.95
CA VAL A 6 10.32 13.72 -5.56
C VAL A 6 9.49 12.93 -6.59
N GLU A 7 8.85 13.64 -7.51
CA GLU A 7 7.98 13.11 -8.56
C GLU A 7 8.67 12.06 -9.45
N PRO A 8 9.94 12.23 -9.89
CA PRO A 8 10.63 11.18 -10.65
C PRO A 8 10.84 9.89 -9.84
N ALA A 9 11.08 10.03 -8.53
CA ALA A 9 11.26 8.88 -7.64
C ALA A 9 9.96 8.08 -7.50
N ILE A 10 8.83 8.80 -7.38
CA ILE A 10 7.50 8.18 -7.33
C ILE A 10 7.19 7.49 -8.65
N CYS A 11 7.47 8.12 -9.79
CA CYS A 11 7.24 7.52 -11.10
C CYS A 11 7.96 6.16 -11.24
N LEU A 12 9.26 6.11 -10.92
CA LEU A 12 10.05 4.88 -11.00
C LEU A 12 9.59 3.82 -9.99
N SER A 13 9.32 4.23 -8.74
CA SER A 13 8.84 3.31 -7.71
C SER A 13 7.44 2.77 -8.02
N ALA A 14 6.56 3.61 -8.59
CA ALA A 14 5.22 3.22 -9.00
C ALA A 14 5.29 2.21 -10.13
N PHE A 15 6.12 2.46 -11.15
CA PHE A 15 6.32 1.55 -12.27
C PHE A 15 6.76 0.17 -11.79
N ALA A 16 7.77 0.11 -10.92
CA ALA A 16 8.29 -1.14 -10.41
C ALA A 16 7.25 -1.88 -9.54
N MET A 17 6.55 -1.17 -8.66
CA MET A 17 5.53 -1.76 -7.78
C MET A 17 4.34 -2.31 -8.55
N THR A 18 3.77 -1.53 -9.48
CA THR A 18 2.56 -1.91 -10.21
C THR A 18 2.83 -3.06 -11.17
N LEU A 19 4.08 -3.22 -11.61
CA LEU A 19 4.52 -4.37 -12.41
C LEU A 19 4.70 -5.64 -11.56
N THR A 20 5.15 -5.49 -10.32
CA THR A 20 5.51 -6.61 -9.43
C THR A 20 4.30 -7.49 -9.08
N THR A 21 3.14 -6.91 -8.78
CA THR A 21 1.95 -7.67 -8.36
C THR A 21 1.43 -8.66 -9.41
N PRO A 22 1.12 -8.26 -10.66
CA PRO A 22 0.66 -9.21 -11.67
C PRO A 22 1.71 -10.26 -12.03
N LEU A 23 2.99 -9.85 -12.10
CA LEU A 23 4.09 -10.78 -12.38
C LEU A 23 4.26 -11.84 -11.29
N THR A 24 4.31 -11.42 -10.03
CA THR A 24 4.54 -12.33 -8.91
C THR A 24 3.35 -13.27 -8.73
N THR A 25 2.12 -12.78 -8.86
CA THR A 25 0.91 -13.62 -8.77
C THR A 25 0.88 -14.68 -9.86
N GLN A 26 1.12 -14.30 -11.11
CA GLN A 26 1.17 -15.24 -12.25
C GLN A 26 2.36 -16.20 -12.16
N TYR A 27 3.52 -15.73 -11.69
CA TYR A 27 4.71 -16.57 -11.48
C TYR A 27 4.46 -17.64 -10.42
N VAL A 28 3.94 -17.25 -9.25
CA VAL A 28 3.61 -18.20 -8.17
C VAL A 28 2.56 -19.20 -8.64
N TYR A 29 1.52 -18.74 -9.36
CA TYR A 29 0.52 -19.64 -9.95
C TYR A 29 1.18 -20.69 -10.85
N ARG A 30 2.04 -20.26 -11.78
CA ARG A 30 2.73 -21.18 -12.69
C ARG A 30 3.67 -22.15 -11.95
N ARG A 31 4.41 -21.69 -10.93
CA ARG A 31 5.29 -22.56 -10.12
C ARG A 31 4.51 -23.60 -9.33
N ILE A 32 3.40 -23.22 -8.70
CA ILE A 32 2.56 -24.15 -7.96
C ILE A 32 1.89 -25.16 -8.92
N TRP A 33 1.48 -24.71 -10.11
CA TRP A 33 0.98 -25.59 -11.16
C TRP A 33 2.00 -26.66 -11.55
N GLU A 34 3.23 -26.24 -11.87
CA GLU A 34 4.35 -27.11 -12.27
C GLU A 34 4.76 -28.10 -11.17
N GLU A 35 4.77 -27.67 -9.90
CA GLU A 35 5.14 -28.55 -8.78
C GLU A 35 4.03 -29.55 -8.42
N THR A 36 2.76 -29.20 -8.66
CA THR A 36 1.62 -30.04 -8.26
C THR A 36 1.20 -31.04 -9.34
N SER A 37 1.57 -30.83 -10.61
CA SER A 37 1.05 -31.66 -11.72
C SER A 37 1.98 -31.85 -12.90
N ASN A 38 1.75 -32.96 -13.61
CA ASN A 38 2.34 -33.30 -14.90
C ASN A 38 1.55 -32.72 -16.09
N TYR A 39 0.44 -32.02 -15.87
CA TYR A 39 -0.31 -31.37 -16.95
C TYR A 39 0.45 -30.14 -17.46
N SER A 40 0.58 -30.02 -18.78
CA SER A 40 1.10 -28.80 -19.41
C SER A 40 0.20 -27.62 -19.06
N PHE A 41 0.81 -26.50 -18.66
CA PHE A 41 0.09 -25.25 -18.45
C PHE A 41 -0.59 -24.83 -19.76
N ILE A 42 -1.92 -24.77 -19.78
CA ILE A 42 -2.69 -24.41 -20.96
C ILE A 42 -2.66 -22.89 -21.10
N SER A 43 -1.84 -22.39 -22.02
CA SER A 43 -1.84 -21.00 -22.47
C SER A 43 -2.46 -20.96 -23.88
N ASP A 44 -3.77 -21.14 -23.96
CA ASP A 44 -4.47 -20.96 -25.24
C ASP A 44 -4.48 -19.46 -25.55
N SER A 45 -3.75 -19.06 -26.59
CA SER A 45 -3.48 -17.65 -26.90
C SER A 45 -4.73 -16.83 -27.27
N ASN A 46 -5.84 -17.50 -27.62
CA ASN A 46 -7.06 -16.88 -28.15
C ASN A 46 -8.33 -17.18 -27.32
N SER A 47 -8.25 -17.96 -26.25
CA SER A 47 -9.44 -18.24 -25.42
C SER A 47 -9.60 -17.18 -24.35
N SER A 48 -10.72 -16.47 -24.37
CA SER A 48 -11.15 -15.55 -23.32
C SER A 48 -12.16 -16.18 -22.35
N GLU A 49 -12.47 -17.46 -22.57
CA GLU A 49 -13.38 -18.27 -21.77
C GLU A 49 -12.93 -19.75 -21.81
N CYS A 50 -12.97 -20.43 -20.66
CA CYS A 50 -12.65 -21.85 -20.52
C CYS A 50 -13.63 -22.56 -19.56
N GLY A 51 -13.59 -23.89 -19.52
CA GLY A 51 -14.25 -24.64 -18.46
C GLY A 51 -15.77 -24.82 -18.60
N LYS A 52 -16.22 -25.48 -19.68
CA LYS A 52 -17.63 -25.91 -19.81
C LYS A 52 -17.96 -27.17 -18.98
N ASN A 53 -16.96 -27.98 -18.62
CA ASN A 53 -17.17 -29.27 -17.96
C ASN A 53 -16.54 -29.34 -16.56
N LYS A 54 -17.37 -29.08 -15.53
CA LYS A 54 -16.99 -29.14 -14.12
C LYS A 54 -16.60 -30.55 -13.64
N SER A 55 -16.98 -31.59 -14.37
CA SER A 55 -16.63 -32.97 -14.05
C SER A 55 -15.23 -33.36 -14.53
N SER A 56 -14.50 -32.45 -15.19
CA SER A 56 -13.15 -32.74 -15.65
C SER A 56 -12.13 -32.69 -14.50
N PRO A 57 -11.15 -33.62 -14.46
CA PRO A 57 -10.10 -33.60 -13.43
C PRO A 57 -9.22 -32.34 -13.50
N ILE A 58 -9.10 -31.71 -14.68
CA ILE A 58 -8.37 -30.46 -14.87
C ILE A 58 -9.05 -29.30 -14.14
N PHE A 59 -10.39 -29.25 -14.15
CA PHE A 59 -11.15 -28.22 -13.44
C PHE A 59 -10.96 -28.33 -11.92
N ALA A 60 -11.09 -29.53 -11.36
CA ALA A 60 -10.85 -29.75 -9.92
C ALA A 60 -9.41 -29.43 -9.52
N PHE A 61 -8.45 -29.70 -10.40
CA PHE A 61 -7.05 -29.37 -10.19
C PHE A 61 -6.78 -27.86 -10.24
N GLN A 62 -7.39 -27.12 -11.16
CA GLN A 62 -7.34 -25.65 -11.22
C GLN A 62 -7.81 -25.03 -9.90
N GLU A 63 -8.95 -25.49 -9.35
CA GLU A 63 -9.43 -25.01 -8.04
C GLU A 63 -8.44 -25.30 -6.90
N GLU A 64 -7.75 -26.44 -6.93
CA GLU A 64 -6.72 -26.76 -5.94
C GLU A 64 -5.50 -25.81 -6.04
N VAL A 65 -5.01 -25.56 -7.25
CA VAL A 65 -3.91 -24.62 -7.50
C VAL A 65 -4.31 -23.22 -7.05
N GLN A 66 -5.48 -22.74 -7.44
CA GLN A 66 -6.00 -21.43 -7.05
C GLN A 66 -6.07 -21.28 -5.53
N LYS A 67 -6.57 -22.30 -4.84
CA LYS A 67 -6.62 -22.34 -3.37
C LYS A 67 -5.23 -22.25 -2.76
N LYS A 68 -4.26 -23.03 -3.25
CA LYS A 68 -2.87 -23.00 -2.77
C LYS A 68 -2.22 -21.64 -3.00
N VAL A 69 -2.40 -21.05 -4.19
CA VAL A 69 -1.83 -19.73 -4.53
C VAL A 69 -2.46 -18.63 -3.68
N SER A 70 -3.77 -18.65 -3.47
CA SER A 70 -4.44 -17.64 -2.62
C SER A 70 -3.96 -17.70 -1.17
N LEU A 71 -3.80 -18.91 -0.59
CA LEU A 71 -3.25 -19.09 0.74
C LEU A 71 -1.78 -18.64 0.82
N PHE A 72 -0.99 -18.93 -0.21
CA PHE A 72 0.40 -18.52 -0.28
C PHE A 72 0.55 -17.00 -0.39
N ASN A 73 -0.25 -16.34 -1.24
CA ASN A 73 -0.28 -14.88 -1.34
C ASN A 73 -0.66 -14.24 -0.01
N LEU A 74 -1.66 -14.78 0.68
CA LEU A 74 -2.03 -14.31 2.02
C LEU A 74 -0.86 -14.43 3.02
N GLN A 75 -0.11 -15.54 2.98
CA GLN A 75 1.08 -15.72 3.82
C GLN A 75 2.17 -14.70 3.47
N MET A 76 2.44 -14.45 2.19
CA MET A 76 3.41 -13.45 1.75
C MET A 76 3.01 -12.04 2.21
N ASP A 77 1.74 -11.68 2.06
CA ASP A 77 1.19 -10.37 2.41
C ASP A 77 1.28 -10.13 3.93
N ILE A 78 0.86 -11.09 4.75
CA ILE A 78 0.96 -10.99 6.22
C ILE A 78 2.42 -10.92 6.66
N SER A 79 3.28 -11.74 6.05
CA SER A 79 4.73 -11.77 6.32
C SER A 79 5.41 -10.43 6.05
N GLY A 80 5.03 -9.72 4.99
CA GLY A 80 5.53 -8.37 4.70
C GLY A 80 4.83 -7.26 5.49
N LEU A 81 3.54 -7.40 5.77
CA LEU A 81 2.74 -6.33 6.40
C LEU A 81 3.17 -6.05 7.84
N ILE A 82 3.33 -7.09 8.67
CA ILE A 82 3.65 -6.94 10.10
C ILE A 82 5.00 -6.20 10.30
N PRO A 83 6.14 -6.69 9.78
CA PRO A 83 7.41 -5.98 9.87
C PRO A 83 7.37 -4.63 9.15
N GLY A 84 6.65 -4.54 8.01
CA GLY A 84 6.51 -3.32 7.23
C GLY A 84 5.80 -2.19 7.99
N LEU A 85 4.78 -2.51 8.78
CA LEU A 85 4.14 -1.52 9.65
C LEU A 85 5.11 -1.01 10.71
N VAL A 86 5.79 -1.92 11.41
CA VAL A 86 6.76 -1.57 12.45
C VAL A 86 7.89 -0.70 11.89
N SER A 87 8.48 -1.10 10.75
CA SER A 87 9.53 -0.33 10.09
C SER A 87 9.02 1.02 9.59
N THR A 88 7.82 1.09 8.99
CA THR A 88 7.20 2.35 8.55
C THR A 88 7.09 3.34 9.71
N PHE A 89 6.60 2.90 10.87
CA PHE A 89 6.49 3.76 12.05
C PHE A 89 7.86 4.27 12.49
N ILE A 90 8.85 3.38 12.62
CA ILE A 90 10.20 3.76 13.06
C ILE A 90 10.84 4.74 12.08
N LEU A 91 10.80 4.44 10.79
CA LEU A 91 11.49 5.20 9.74
C LEU A 91 10.85 6.57 9.51
N LEU A 92 9.52 6.66 9.47
CA LEU A 92 8.84 7.93 9.28
C LEU A 92 9.05 8.86 10.47
N SER A 93 9.07 8.36 11.70
CA SER A 93 9.33 9.23 12.86
C SER A 93 10.80 9.57 13.05
N TYR A 94 11.69 8.68 12.67
CA TYR A 94 13.11 9.05 12.60
C TYR A 94 13.37 10.14 11.55
N SER A 95 12.58 10.14 10.47
CA SER A 95 12.69 11.14 9.41
C SER A 95 12.28 12.56 9.83
N ASP A 96 11.53 12.72 10.93
CA ASP A 96 11.24 14.04 11.50
C ASP A 96 12.51 14.74 12.02
N TYR A 97 13.56 13.97 12.36
CA TYR A 97 14.81 14.49 12.94
C TYR A 97 15.98 14.49 11.97
N ARG A 98 16.12 13.43 11.16
CA ARG A 98 17.26 13.24 10.24
C ARG A 98 16.96 13.59 8.77
N GLY A 99 15.82 14.22 8.53
CA GLY A 99 15.36 14.58 7.19
C GLY A 99 14.65 13.44 6.47
N ARG A 100 13.89 13.81 5.43
CA ARG A 100 12.96 12.91 4.72
C ARG A 100 13.64 11.97 3.74
N LYS A 101 14.92 12.19 3.43
CA LYS A 101 15.67 11.38 2.46
C LYS A 101 16.02 9.99 2.98
N PHE A 102 16.33 9.85 4.27
CA PHE A 102 16.69 8.58 4.88
C PHE A 102 15.65 7.45 4.69
N PRO A 103 14.36 7.63 5.05
CA PRO A 103 13.35 6.59 4.85
C PRO A 103 13.14 6.25 3.36
N LEU A 104 13.32 7.21 2.45
CA LEU A 104 13.21 6.99 1.00
C LEU A 104 14.33 6.09 0.48
N ILE A 105 15.57 6.31 0.93
CA ILE A 105 16.70 5.45 0.59
C ILE A 105 16.47 4.06 1.14
N LEU A 106 16.15 3.92 2.43
CA LEU A 106 16.04 2.61 3.06
C LEU A 106 14.93 1.76 2.44
N SER A 107 13.74 2.34 2.24
CA SER A 107 12.63 1.64 1.57
C SER A 107 12.98 1.26 0.13
N SER A 108 13.73 2.10 -0.60
CA SER A 108 14.20 1.77 -1.95
C SER A 108 15.25 0.65 -1.97
N VAL A 109 16.12 0.57 -0.95
CA VAL A 109 17.07 -0.54 -0.77
C VAL A 109 16.32 -1.84 -0.52
N GLY A 110 15.31 -1.83 0.36
CA GLY A 110 14.45 -3.00 0.61
C GLY A 110 13.75 -3.48 -0.67
N ALA A 111 13.14 -2.56 -1.43
CA ALA A 111 12.47 -2.89 -2.69
C ALA A 111 13.43 -3.42 -3.76
N LEU A 112 14.64 -2.83 -3.88
CA LEU A 112 15.67 -3.34 -4.77
C LEU A 112 16.14 -4.74 -4.37
N ALA A 113 16.39 -4.98 -3.08
CA ALA A 113 16.81 -6.29 -2.59
C ALA A 113 15.74 -7.37 -2.88
N THR A 114 14.46 -7.06 -2.63
CA THR A 114 13.34 -7.97 -2.93
C THR A 114 13.20 -8.25 -4.42
N SER A 115 13.34 -7.24 -5.28
CA SER A 115 13.26 -7.42 -6.74
C SER A 115 14.43 -8.20 -7.33
N VAL A 116 15.65 -7.97 -6.83
CA VAL A 116 16.83 -8.81 -7.17
C VAL A 116 16.60 -10.24 -6.71
N TRP A 117 16.07 -10.45 -5.50
CA TRP A 117 15.75 -11.78 -5.00
C TRP A 117 14.71 -12.49 -5.86
N LEU A 118 13.64 -11.81 -6.27
CA LEU A 118 12.65 -12.33 -7.23
C LEU A 118 13.29 -12.75 -8.55
N CYS A 119 14.20 -11.93 -9.08
CA CYS A 119 14.93 -12.25 -10.31
C CYS A 119 15.81 -13.51 -10.15
N LEU A 120 16.56 -13.62 -9.05
CA LEU A 120 17.41 -14.78 -8.76
C LEU A 120 16.57 -16.05 -8.55
N LEU A 121 15.48 -15.94 -7.78
CA LEU A 121 14.55 -17.04 -7.52
C LEU A 121 13.93 -17.55 -8.82
N SER A 122 13.56 -16.63 -9.72
CA SER A 122 13.03 -16.98 -11.04
C SER A 122 14.08 -17.62 -11.95
N TYR A 123 15.31 -17.10 -11.98
CA TYR A 123 16.38 -17.61 -12.84
C TYR A 123 16.89 -18.99 -12.43
N PHE A 124 17.14 -19.19 -11.13
CA PHE A 124 17.61 -20.47 -10.59
C PHE A 124 16.49 -21.45 -10.27
N ALA A 125 15.22 -21.06 -10.48
CA ALA A 125 14.04 -21.83 -10.13
C ALA A 125 14.05 -22.33 -8.66
N PHE A 126 14.47 -21.47 -7.74
CA PHE A 126 14.47 -21.80 -6.31
C PHE A 126 13.04 -22.07 -5.77
N PRO A 127 12.91 -22.73 -4.61
CA PRO A 127 11.60 -22.97 -4.00
C PRO A 127 10.84 -21.67 -3.77
N PHE A 128 9.61 -21.57 -4.30
CA PHE A 128 8.81 -20.34 -4.22
C PHE A 128 8.50 -19.93 -2.77
N HIS A 129 8.51 -20.87 -1.82
CA HIS A 129 8.39 -20.63 -0.38
C HIS A 129 9.36 -19.59 0.18
N LEU A 130 10.55 -19.44 -0.44
CA LEU A 130 11.54 -18.43 -0.05
C LEU A 130 11.05 -16.99 -0.28
N LEU A 131 9.98 -16.79 -1.07
CA LEU A 131 9.36 -15.49 -1.24
C LEU A 131 8.80 -14.93 0.08
N ILE A 132 8.24 -15.78 0.95
CA ILE A 132 7.73 -15.37 2.27
C ILE A 132 8.84 -14.76 3.13
N ALA A 133 10.03 -15.36 3.11
CA ALA A 133 11.19 -14.85 3.83
C ALA A 133 11.68 -13.53 3.21
N SER A 134 11.67 -13.42 1.88
CA SER A 134 12.08 -12.21 1.19
C SER A 134 11.16 -11.03 1.45
N THR A 135 9.83 -11.23 1.51
CA THR A 135 8.88 -10.16 1.83
C THR A 135 9.03 -9.71 3.27
N PHE A 136 9.28 -10.63 4.21
CA PHE A 136 9.59 -10.28 5.61
C PHE A 136 10.85 -9.41 5.70
N ILE A 137 11.96 -9.89 5.15
CA ILE A 137 13.26 -9.21 5.24
C ILE A 137 13.21 -7.86 4.53
N GLY A 138 12.65 -7.81 3.32
CA GLY A 138 12.49 -6.58 2.56
C GLY A 138 11.67 -5.53 3.32
N ALA A 139 10.59 -5.96 3.97
CA ALA A 139 9.71 -5.07 4.74
C ALA A 139 10.38 -4.46 5.99
N LEU A 140 11.45 -5.06 6.53
CA LEU A 140 12.22 -4.45 7.63
C LEU A 140 12.89 -3.13 7.23
N PHE A 141 13.19 -2.95 5.95
CA PHE A 141 13.77 -1.72 5.40
C PHE A 141 12.71 -0.65 5.09
N GLY A 142 11.43 -0.95 5.31
CA GLY A 142 10.29 -0.16 4.89
C GLY A 142 9.58 -0.81 3.72
N ASN A 143 8.32 -0.42 3.52
CA ASN A 143 7.49 -0.88 2.41
C ASN A 143 7.07 0.32 1.55
N TYR A 144 6.18 0.07 0.58
CA TYR A 144 5.62 1.12 -0.26
C TYR A 144 4.93 2.24 0.55
N THR A 145 4.28 1.94 1.68
CA THR A 145 3.63 2.98 2.50
C THR A 145 4.67 3.84 3.21
N THR A 146 5.82 3.28 3.61
CA THR A 146 6.98 4.06 4.08
C THR A 146 7.47 5.02 2.99
N PHE A 147 7.66 4.50 1.77
CA PHE A 147 8.18 5.28 0.65
C PHE A 147 7.25 6.45 0.29
N LEU A 148 5.96 6.18 0.08
CA LEU A 148 4.97 7.22 -0.19
C LEU A 148 4.81 8.20 0.98
N GLY A 149 4.79 7.70 2.22
CA GLY A 149 4.72 8.54 3.41
C GLY A 149 5.88 9.52 3.47
N GLY A 150 7.10 9.04 3.16
CA GLY A 150 8.30 9.87 3.05
C GLY A 150 8.19 10.91 1.93
N CYS A 151 7.62 10.54 0.78
CA CYS A 151 7.44 11.46 -0.35
C CYS A 151 6.42 12.57 -0.03
N PHE A 152 5.30 12.23 0.58
CA PHE A 152 4.32 13.22 1.02
C PHE A 152 4.91 14.15 2.07
N ALA A 153 5.62 13.62 3.07
CA ALA A 153 6.30 14.43 4.07
C ALA A 153 7.36 15.37 3.43
N TYR A 154 8.13 14.87 2.45
CA TYR A 154 9.08 15.66 1.68
C TYR A 154 8.42 16.87 1.00
N ILE A 155 7.26 16.68 0.37
CA ILE A 155 6.53 17.78 -0.29
C ILE A 155 6.01 18.80 0.72
N VAL A 156 5.49 18.32 1.85
CA VAL A 156 5.00 19.21 2.92
C VAL A 156 6.12 20.09 3.44
N ASP A 157 7.32 19.55 3.61
CA ASP A 157 8.48 20.30 4.10
C ASP A 157 9.00 21.32 3.06
N GLN A 158 8.85 21.01 1.76
CA GLN A 158 9.36 21.87 0.67
C GLN A 158 8.40 22.99 0.26
N CYS A 159 7.09 22.81 0.43
CA CYS A 159 6.09 23.77 -0.01
C CYS A 159 5.64 24.67 1.14
N THR A 160 5.95 25.97 1.07
CA THR A 160 5.43 26.98 2.00
C THR A 160 3.97 27.32 1.71
N GLU A 161 3.58 27.35 0.44
CA GLU A 161 2.22 27.68 0.02
C GLU A 161 1.33 26.43 -0.03
N GLN A 162 0.14 26.53 0.57
CA GLN A 162 -0.86 25.47 0.55
C GLN A 162 -1.30 25.11 -0.87
N LYS A 163 -1.41 26.10 -1.77
CA LYS A 163 -1.80 25.86 -3.17
C LYS A 163 -0.77 25.00 -3.90
N GLN A 164 0.52 25.30 -3.74
CA GLN A 164 1.61 24.53 -4.35
C GLN A 164 1.65 23.10 -3.85
N ARG A 165 1.49 22.90 -2.53
CA ARG A 165 1.38 21.56 -1.92
C ARG A 165 0.23 20.75 -2.53
N THR A 166 -0.95 21.34 -2.65
CA THR A 166 -2.12 20.67 -3.24
C THR A 166 -1.86 20.27 -4.69
N ILE A 167 -1.27 21.17 -5.49
CA ILE A 167 -0.95 20.88 -6.90
C ILE A 167 0.05 19.72 -7.01
N ARG A 168 1.14 19.73 -6.21
CA ARG A 168 2.14 18.65 -6.24
C ARG A 168 1.57 17.30 -5.83
N ILE A 169 0.68 17.27 -4.83
CA ILE A 169 -0.01 16.04 -4.43
C ILE A 169 -0.90 15.54 -5.58
N ALA A 170 -1.65 16.43 -6.25
CA ALA A 170 -2.46 16.04 -7.40
C ALA A 170 -1.61 15.51 -8.58
N ILE A 171 -0.43 16.08 -8.83
CA ILE A 171 0.52 15.58 -9.83
C ILE A 171 0.98 14.15 -9.47
N ILE A 172 1.23 13.87 -8.20
CA ILE A 172 1.62 12.53 -7.75
C ILE A 172 0.50 11.52 -7.97
N ASP A 173 -0.73 11.86 -7.59
CA ASP A 173 -1.87 10.97 -7.77
C ASP A 173 -2.09 10.68 -9.26
N PHE A 174 -1.90 11.69 -10.13
CA PHE A 174 -1.91 11.53 -11.57
C PHE A 174 -0.79 10.60 -12.07
N ILE A 175 0.46 10.79 -11.63
CA ILE A 175 1.59 9.93 -11.99
C ILE A 175 1.31 8.49 -11.57
N LEU A 176 0.82 8.27 -10.34
CA LEU A 176 0.48 6.94 -9.84
C LEU A 176 -0.58 6.26 -10.72
N GLY A 177 -1.68 6.95 -11.04
CA GLY A 177 -2.73 6.42 -11.90
C GLY A 177 -2.24 6.14 -13.33
N PHE A 178 -1.54 7.10 -13.94
CA PHE A 178 -1.02 6.98 -15.30
C PHE A 178 -0.02 5.83 -15.44
N VAL A 179 0.97 5.77 -14.54
CA VAL A 179 1.98 4.71 -14.52
C VAL A 179 1.34 3.37 -14.26
N THR A 180 0.40 3.25 -13.30
CA THR A 180 -0.32 1.99 -13.07
C THR A 180 -1.02 1.48 -14.33
N GLY A 181 -1.66 2.39 -15.10
CA GLY A 181 -2.32 2.02 -16.36
C GLY A 181 -1.34 1.53 -17.41
N LEU A 182 -0.25 2.29 -17.63
CA LEU A 182 0.77 1.95 -18.62
C LEU A 182 1.45 0.61 -18.30
N THR A 183 1.83 0.42 -17.03
CA THR A 183 2.44 -0.81 -16.55
C THR A 183 1.48 -1.99 -16.63
N GLY A 184 0.19 -1.78 -16.34
CA GLY A 184 -0.85 -2.80 -16.51
C GLY A 184 -0.90 -3.28 -17.97
N LEU A 185 -0.98 -2.35 -18.93
CA LEU A 185 -1.01 -2.66 -20.36
C LEU A 185 0.24 -3.41 -20.83
N SER A 186 1.43 -3.08 -20.30
CA SER A 186 2.68 -3.73 -20.70
C SER A 186 2.98 -5.04 -19.98
N SER A 187 2.42 -5.25 -18.78
CA SER A 187 2.77 -6.39 -17.91
C SER A 187 2.61 -7.76 -18.57
N GLY A 188 1.51 -7.97 -19.29
CA GLY A 188 1.26 -9.21 -20.03
C GLY A 188 2.26 -9.45 -21.16
N TYR A 189 2.61 -8.39 -21.89
CA TYR A 189 3.61 -8.48 -22.97
C TYR A 189 5.01 -8.76 -22.44
N PHE A 190 5.36 -8.25 -21.25
CA PHE A 190 6.63 -8.59 -20.61
C PHE A 190 6.70 -10.09 -20.29
N ILE A 191 5.61 -10.66 -19.74
CA ILE A 191 5.55 -12.11 -19.49
C ILE A 191 5.65 -12.89 -20.80
N ARG A 192 4.90 -12.50 -21.82
CA ARG A 192 4.79 -13.26 -23.07
C ARG A 192 6.06 -13.24 -23.90
N GLU A 193 6.66 -12.06 -24.08
CA GLU A 193 7.74 -11.86 -25.06
C GLU A 193 9.13 -12.11 -24.44
N ILE A 194 9.32 -11.78 -23.16
CA ILE A 194 10.64 -11.89 -22.50
C ILE A 194 10.62 -12.79 -21.26
N GLY A 195 9.47 -13.28 -20.81
CA GLY A 195 9.37 -14.19 -19.67
C GLY A 195 9.56 -13.53 -18.31
N PHE A 196 9.32 -14.29 -17.24
CA PHE A 196 9.35 -13.79 -15.85
C PHE A 196 10.72 -13.25 -15.41
N VAL A 197 11.81 -13.95 -15.75
CA VAL A 197 13.18 -13.57 -15.32
C VAL A 197 13.53 -12.15 -15.79
N TRP A 198 13.39 -11.89 -17.09
CA TRP A 198 13.72 -10.59 -17.67
C TRP A 198 12.73 -9.50 -17.21
N SER A 199 11.47 -9.87 -16.99
CA SER A 199 10.47 -8.97 -16.39
C SER A 199 10.85 -8.53 -14.98
N PHE A 200 11.30 -9.45 -14.12
CA PHE A 200 11.80 -9.12 -12.77
C PHE A 200 13.10 -8.32 -12.82
N LEU A 201 13.97 -8.56 -13.79
CA LEU A 201 15.16 -7.75 -13.99
C LEU A 201 14.81 -6.29 -14.31
N ILE A 202 13.79 -6.04 -15.15
CA ILE A 202 13.30 -4.69 -15.45
C ILE A 202 12.82 -3.98 -14.18
N ILE A 203 12.10 -4.68 -13.31
CA ILE A 203 11.69 -4.16 -11.99
C ILE A 203 12.92 -3.79 -11.14
N ALA A 204 13.90 -4.69 -11.06
CA ALA A 204 15.12 -4.44 -10.29
C ALA A 204 15.91 -3.24 -10.84
N MET A 205 16.02 -3.10 -12.15
CA MET A 205 16.64 -1.94 -12.80
C MET A 205 15.90 -0.64 -12.48
N ALA A 206 14.57 -0.64 -12.51
CA ALA A 206 13.77 0.53 -12.16
C ALA A 206 13.98 0.94 -10.69
N HIS A 207 14.02 -0.02 -9.75
CA HIS A 207 14.35 0.25 -8.35
C HIS A 207 15.79 0.73 -8.16
N ALA A 208 16.75 0.20 -8.93
CA ALA A 208 18.14 0.65 -8.90
C ALA A 208 18.28 2.10 -9.37
N LEU A 209 17.64 2.45 -10.50
CA LEU A 209 17.59 3.82 -10.99
C LEU A 209 16.91 4.77 -9.99
N ASN A 210 15.83 4.32 -9.34
CA ASN A 210 15.17 5.09 -8.29
C ASN A 210 16.11 5.35 -7.11
N LEU A 211 16.81 4.32 -6.64
CA LEU A 211 17.77 4.44 -5.54
C LEU A 211 18.93 5.38 -5.91
N ILE A 212 19.44 5.31 -7.13
CA ILE A 212 20.46 6.23 -7.66
C ILE A 212 19.91 7.66 -7.67
N TYR A 213 18.70 7.87 -8.18
CA TYR A 213 18.05 9.17 -8.20
C TYR A 213 17.95 9.79 -6.80
N ILE A 214 17.40 9.03 -5.85
CA ILE A 214 17.21 9.50 -4.47
C ILE A 214 18.57 9.78 -3.81
N SER A 215 19.53 8.87 -3.96
CA SER A 215 20.83 8.99 -3.28
C SER A 215 21.64 10.18 -3.80
N PHE A 216 21.79 10.29 -5.12
CA PHE A 216 22.71 11.26 -5.72
C PHE A 216 22.03 12.59 -6.08
N PHE A 217 20.83 12.54 -6.65
CA PHE A 217 20.18 13.72 -7.23
C PHE A 217 19.20 14.39 -6.27
N LEU A 218 18.43 13.65 -5.48
CA LEU A 218 17.47 14.25 -4.55
C LEU A 218 18.20 15.04 -3.45
N GLY A 219 17.82 16.30 -3.28
CA GLY A 219 18.25 17.18 -2.19
C GLY A 219 17.60 16.80 -0.86
N ASP A 220 18.18 17.25 0.25
CA ASP A 220 17.56 17.06 1.57
C ASP A 220 16.47 18.12 1.80
N SER A 221 15.31 17.68 2.31
CA SER A 221 14.16 18.59 2.48
C SER A 221 14.31 19.55 3.65
N VAL A 222 15.13 19.18 4.64
CA VAL A 222 15.37 19.93 5.87
C VAL A 222 16.77 20.53 5.77
N LYS A 223 16.89 21.86 5.85
CA LYS A 223 18.17 22.49 6.18
C LYS A 223 18.51 22.00 7.58
N GLU A 224 19.63 21.27 7.74
CA GLU A 224 20.16 20.91 9.05
C GLU A 224 20.09 22.13 9.97
N SER A 225 19.15 22.15 10.92
CA SER A 225 19.30 23.03 12.06
C SER A 225 20.52 22.49 12.80
N SER A 226 21.62 23.23 12.71
CA SER A 226 22.96 22.92 13.21
C SER A 226 23.07 22.76 14.73
N SER A 227 22.05 22.28 15.41
CA SER A 227 22.06 22.04 16.85
C SER A 227 21.12 20.92 17.24
N GLN A 228 21.59 19.69 17.10
CA GLN A 228 21.71 18.71 18.18
C GLN A 228 21.90 17.33 17.55
N ASN A 229 23.11 16.80 17.67
CA ASN A 229 23.39 15.37 17.50
C ASN A 229 22.71 14.59 18.63
N VAL A 230 21.38 14.55 18.65
CA VAL A 230 20.67 13.53 19.43
C VAL A 230 20.77 12.26 18.61
N SER A 231 21.69 11.37 18.98
CA SER A 231 21.60 9.97 18.57
C SER A 231 20.38 9.36 19.26
N MET A 232 19.19 9.68 18.77
CA MET A 232 17.97 9.05 19.24
C MET A 232 18.06 7.59 18.82
N SER A 233 18.27 6.72 19.81
CA SER A 233 18.21 5.28 19.62
C SER A 233 16.84 4.92 19.03
N CYS A 234 16.78 3.87 18.20
CA CYS A 234 15.52 3.35 17.66
C CYS A 234 14.46 3.13 18.76
N SER A 235 14.89 2.70 19.95
CA SER A 235 14.04 2.54 21.14
C SER A 235 13.46 3.87 21.63
N GLU A 236 14.25 4.95 21.61
CA GLU A 236 13.83 6.29 22.02
C GLU A 236 12.83 6.89 21.02
N GLY A 237 13.05 6.66 19.72
CA GLY A 237 12.12 7.02 18.64
C GLY A 237 10.77 6.31 18.80
N PHE A 238 10.81 5.00 19.03
CA PHE A 238 9.61 4.21 19.28
C PHE A 238 8.86 4.66 20.54
N LYS A 239 9.58 4.93 21.65
CA LYS A 239 8.99 5.45 22.90
C LYS A 239 8.36 6.81 22.70
N ASN A 240 9.03 7.76 22.04
CA ASN A 240 8.49 9.10 21.80
C ASN A 240 7.25 9.07 20.91
N LEU A 241 7.23 8.22 19.89
CA LEU A 241 6.05 7.98 19.06
C LEU A 241 4.90 7.38 19.83
N PHE A 242 5.15 6.26 20.51
CA PHE A 242 4.13 5.58 21.29
C PHE A 242 3.57 6.51 22.36
N TYR A 243 4.43 7.32 22.98
CA TYR A 243 4.03 8.38 23.88
C TYR A 243 3.15 9.42 23.19
N ARG A 244 3.56 10.01 22.06
CA ARG A 244 2.77 10.98 21.28
C ARG A 244 1.41 10.43 20.87
N THR A 245 1.37 9.24 20.29
CA THR A 245 0.14 8.56 19.90
C THR A 245 -0.72 8.28 21.13
N SER A 246 -0.16 7.77 22.22
CA SER A 246 -0.91 7.54 23.46
C SER A 246 -1.48 8.84 24.06
N MET A 247 -0.75 9.95 23.95
CA MET A 247 -1.19 11.27 24.40
C MET A 247 -2.34 11.79 23.54
N LEU A 248 -2.34 11.54 22.24
CA LEU A 248 -3.49 11.87 21.37
C LEU A 248 -4.77 11.15 21.83
N PHE A 249 -4.67 9.86 22.21
CA PHE A 249 -5.82 9.11 22.73
C PHE A 249 -6.20 9.49 24.16
N LYS A 250 -5.23 9.84 25.02
CA LYS A 250 -5.47 10.27 26.40
C LYS A 250 -6.11 11.67 26.48
N ASN A 251 -5.70 12.58 25.60
CA ASN A 251 -6.17 13.97 25.59
C ASN A 251 -7.50 14.14 24.83
N ALA A 252 -7.96 13.12 24.12
CA ALA A 252 -9.27 13.13 23.48
C ALA A 252 -10.38 12.86 24.50
N SER A 253 -11.50 13.57 24.40
CA SER A 253 -12.73 13.25 25.16
C SER A 253 -13.20 11.82 24.86
N GLY A 254 -13.94 11.19 25.78
CA GLY A 254 -14.36 9.77 25.64
C GLY A 254 -15.02 9.45 24.30
N THR A 255 -15.98 10.29 23.88
CA THR A 255 -16.67 10.17 22.58
C THR A 255 -15.72 10.33 21.40
N ARG A 256 -14.79 11.28 21.47
CA ARG A 256 -13.81 11.56 20.42
C ARG A 256 -12.79 10.44 20.26
N ARG A 257 -12.34 9.87 21.39
CA ARG A 257 -11.46 8.72 21.42
C ARG A 257 -12.12 7.52 20.75
N TYR A 258 -13.40 7.28 21.02
CA TYR A 258 -14.18 6.24 20.36
C TYR A 258 -14.24 6.46 18.84
N PHE A 259 -14.58 7.67 18.38
CA PHE A 259 -14.59 7.99 16.94
C PHE A 259 -13.22 7.81 16.28
N LEU A 260 -12.14 8.21 16.95
CA LEU A 260 -10.78 8.03 16.43
C LEU A 260 -10.42 6.55 16.28
N CYS A 261 -10.72 5.72 17.29
CA CYS A 261 -10.53 4.27 17.21
C CYS A 261 -11.35 3.64 16.07
N LEU A 262 -12.62 4.05 15.94
CA LEU A 262 -13.50 3.56 14.88
C LEU A 262 -12.96 3.92 13.48
N LEU A 263 -12.53 5.17 13.26
CA LEU A 263 -11.96 5.61 12.00
C LEU A 263 -10.67 4.84 11.66
N LEU A 264 -9.78 4.66 12.62
CA LEU A 264 -8.55 3.90 12.41
C LEU A 264 -8.83 2.42 12.09
N PHE A 265 -9.77 1.80 12.82
CA PHE A 265 -10.20 0.44 12.54
C PHE A 265 -10.78 0.31 11.12
N THR A 266 -11.63 1.25 10.69
CA THR A 266 -12.18 1.28 9.33
C THR A 266 -11.09 1.47 8.28
N ILE A 267 -10.14 2.40 8.48
CA ILE A 267 -9.01 2.61 7.56
C ILE A 267 -8.19 1.33 7.41
N ILE A 268 -7.83 0.69 8.53
CA ILE A 268 -7.04 -0.54 8.52
C ILE A 268 -7.79 -1.65 7.78
N THR A 269 -9.05 -1.89 8.15
CA THR A 269 -9.88 -2.94 7.53
C THR A 269 -10.06 -2.71 6.04
N TYR A 270 -10.34 -1.47 5.64
CA TYR A 270 -10.50 -1.13 4.23
C TYR A 270 -9.16 -1.22 3.47
N PHE A 271 -8.04 -0.86 4.09
CA PHE A 271 -6.72 -1.05 3.49
C PHE A 271 -6.43 -2.52 3.19
N PHE A 272 -6.78 -3.45 4.12
CA PHE A 272 -6.69 -4.89 3.86
C PHE A 272 -7.52 -5.32 2.65
N VAL A 273 -8.74 -4.79 2.50
CA VAL A 273 -9.59 -5.06 1.32
C VAL A 273 -8.87 -4.61 0.05
N ILE A 274 -8.38 -3.37 -0.01
CA ILE A 274 -7.75 -2.81 -1.21
C ILE A 274 -6.53 -3.62 -1.65
N ILE A 275 -5.66 -3.99 -0.70
CA ILE A 275 -4.47 -4.79 -1.01
C ILE A 275 -4.85 -6.21 -1.48
N GLY A 276 -5.85 -6.83 -0.86
CA GLY A 276 -6.29 -8.19 -1.19
C GLY A 276 -7.04 -8.30 -2.53
N VAL A 277 -7.72 -7.25 -2.98
CA VAL A 277 -8.53 -7.28 -4.22
C VAL A 277 -7.68 -7.64 -5.44
N SER A 278 -6.52 -7.02 -5.63
CA SER A 278 -5.72 -7.20 -6.85
C SER A 278 -5.29 -8.66 -7.12
N PRO A 279 -4.60 -9.37 -6.20
CA PRO A 279 -4.22 -10.76 -6.44
C PRO A 279 -5.42 -11.70 -6.53
N ILE A 280 -6.52 -11.43 -5.82
CA ILE A 280 -7.76 -12.23 -5.92
C ILE A 280 -8.38 -12.08 -7.33
N LEU A 281 -8.45 -10.86 -7.87
CA LEU A 281 -8.96 -10.64 -9.23
C LEU A 281 -8.08 -11.34 -10.27
N ILE A 282 -6.75 -11.27 -10.14
CA ILE A 282 -5.84 -11.96 -11.07
C ILE A 282 -6.06 -13.49 -11.02
N LEU A 283 -6.22 -14.06 -9.82
CA LEU A 283 -6.51 -15.49 -9.68
C LEU A 283 -7.87 -15.87 -10.25
N TYR A 284 -8.88 -15.01 -10.12
CA TYR A 284 -10.19 -15.23 -10.74
C TYR A 284 -10.09 -15.17 -12.27
N GLU A 285 -9.30 -14.24 -12.81
CA GLU A 285 -9.07 -14.06 -14.24
C GLU A 285 -8.29 -15.24 -14.85
N LEU A 286 -7.32 -15.79 -14.13
CA LEU A 286 -6.51 -16.94 -14.56
C LEU A 286 -7.28 -18.26 -14.67
N ASP A 287 -8.33 -18.43 -13.87
CA ASP A 287 -9.07 -19.68 -13.76
C ASP A 287 -10.40 -19.68 -14.51
N SER A 288 -11.04 -20.85 -14.56
CA SER A 288 -12.38 -21.01 -15.12
C SER A 288 -13.40 -20.13 -14.38
N PRO A 289 -14.27 -19.38 -15.09
CA PRO A 289 -14.63 -19.56 -16.50
C PRO A 289 -13.85 -18.68 -17.51
N LEU A 290 -12.91 -17.85 -17.07
CA LEU A 290 -12.28 -16.85 -17.93
C LEU A 290 -10.99 -17.37 -18.59
N CYS A 291 -10.11 -18.03 -17.84
CA CYS A 291 -8.77 -18.44 -18.30
C CYS A 291 -8.07 -17.38 -19.14
N TRP A 292 -8.01 -16.15 -18.65
CA TRP A 292 -7.29 -15.07 -19.30
C TRP A 292 -5.80 -15.43 -19.42
N ASN A 293 -5.26 -15.20 -20.60
CA ASN A 293 -3.82 -15.18 -20.79
C ASN A 293 -3.20 -13.94 -20.12
N GLU A 294 -1.88 -13.91 -20.06
CA GLU A 294 -1.10 -12.84 -19.44
C GLU A 294 -1.44 -11.44 -19.99
N VAL A 295 -1.81 -11.33 -21.28
CA VAL A 295 -2.17 -10.06 -21.92
C VAL A 295 -3.54 -9.54 -21.46
N PHE A 296 -4.55 -10.40 -21.38
CA PHE A 296 -5.88 -10.02 -20.88
C PHE A 296 -5.83 -9.61 -19.40
N ILE A 297 -5.03 -10.30 -18.57
CA ILE A 297 -4.77 -9.89 -17.17
C ILE A 297 -4.13 -8.50 -17.11
N GLY A 298 -3.22 -8.21 -18.05
CA GLY A 298 -2.65 -6.87 -18.22
C GLY A 298 -3.71 -5.81 -18.52
N TYR A 299 -4.65 -6.09 -19.43
CA TYR A 299 -5.78 -5.20 -19.72
C TYR A 299 -6.71 -4.99 -18.52
N GLY A 300 -7.03 -6.05 -17.78
CA GLY A 300 -7.79 -5.95 -16.53
C GLY A 300 -7.11 -5.07 -15.48
N SER A 301 -5.79 -5.26 -15.31
CA SER A 301 -4.96 -4.45 -14.41
C SER A 301 -4.89 -2.98 -14.85
N ALA A 302 -4.76 -2.73 -16.15
CA ALA A 302 -4.76 -1.39 -16.72
C ALA A 302 -6.09 -0.66 -16.51
N LEU A 303 -7.22 -1.33 -16.72
CA LEU A 303 -8.54 -0.74 -16.43
C LEU A 303 -8.71 -0.43 -14.93
N GLY A 304 -8.05 -1.20 -14.05
CA GLY A 304 -7.95 -0.88 -12.64
C GLY A 304 -7.31 0.49 -12.35
N SER A 305 -6.48 1.02 -13.24
CA SER A 305 -5.86 2.33 -13.04
C SER A 305 -6.83 3.51 -13.20
N VAL A 306 -7.94 3.31 -13.91
CA VAL A 306 -9.00 4.33 -14.07
C VAL A 306 -9.53 4.77 -12.70
N THR A 307 -9.52 3.86 -11.72
CA THR A 307 -9.98 4.11 -10.35
C THR A 307 -9.25 5.28 -9.67
N PHE A 308 -7.97 5.52 -9.97
CA PHE A 308 -7.23 6.67 -9.44
C PHE A 308 -7.81 8.00 -9.93
N PHE A 309 -8.05 8.10 -11.24
CA PHE A 309 -8.61 9.30 -11.85
C PHE A 309 -10.07 9.51 -11.45
N SER A 310 -10.89 8.47 -11.52
CA SER A 310 -12.30 8.57 -11.15
C SER A 310 -12.52 8.82 -9.67
N SER A 311 -11.65 8.32 -8.78
CA SER A 311 -11.72 8.63 -7.36
C SER A 311 -11.36 10.09 -7.07
N PHE A 312 -10.35 10.65 -7.75
CA PHE A 312 -10.04 12.08 -7.64
C PHE A 312 -11.22 12.94 -8.12
N LEU A 313 -11.74 12.64 -9.31
CA LEU A 313 -12.89 13.35 -9.88
C LEU A 313 -14.13 13.20 -8.99
N GLY A 314 -14.35 12.00 -8.44
CA GLY A 314 -15.42 11.71 -7.49
C GLY A 314 -15.32 12.55 -6.23
N ILE A 315 -14.15 12.60 -5.58
CA ILE A 315 -13.94 13.46 -4.41
C ILE A 315 -14.18 14.93 -4.77
N TRP A 316 -13.63 15.40 -5.89
CA TRP A 316 -13.80 16.78 -6.32
C TRP A 316 -15.28 17.14 -6.52
N LEU A 317 -16.01 16.36 -7.33
CA LEU A 317 -17.44 16.58 -7.59
C LEU A 317 -18.30 16.45 -6.33
N PHE A 318 -18.11 15.39 -5.56
CA PHE A 318 -18.92 15.11 -4.38
C PHE A 318 -18.63 16.08 -3.22
N SER A 319 -17.41 16.62 -3.12
CA SER A 319 -17.09 17.61 -2.09
C SER A 319 -17.93 18.89 -2.16
N TYR A 320 -18.54 19.20 -3.31
CA TYR A 320 -19.44 20.34 -3.46
C TYR A 320 -20.85 20.09 -2.88
N CYS A 321 -21.27 18.82 -2.75
CA CYS A 321 -22.66 18.49 -2.44
C CYS A 321 -22.84 17.61 -1.19
N MET A 322 -21.79 16.97 -0.68
CA MET A 322 -21.93 16.03 0.45
C MET A 322 -20.74 16.07 1.41
N GLU A 323 -21.00 15.64 2.65
CA GLU A 323 -19.98 15.51 3.68
C GLU A 323 -19.06 14.31 3.47
N ASP A 324 -17.86 14.37 4.07
CA ASP A 324 -16.83 13.34 4.05
C ASP A 324 -17.37 11.92 4.33
N ILE A 325 -18.27 11.77 5.30
CA ILE A 325 -18.79 10.46 5.69
C ILE A 325 -19.59 9.79 4.55
N HIS A 326 -20.39 10.56 3.79
CA HIS A 326 -21.19 10.03 2.70
C HIS A 326 -20.31 9.58 1.52
N MET A 327 -19.24 10.32 1.22
CA MET A 327 -18.25 9.93 0.22
C MET A 327 -17.58 8.60 0.58
N ALA A 328 -17.24 8.41 1.86
CA ALA A 328 -16.67 7.15 2.34
C ALA A 328 -17.66 5.98 2.17
N PHE A 329 -18.94 6.17 2.52
CA PHE A 329 -19.97 5.14 2.32
C PHE A 329 -20.17 4.79 0.85
N ILE A 330 -20.22 5.78 -0.05
CA ILE A 330 -20.35 5.54 -1.50
C ILE A 330 -19.19 4.69 -2.00
N GLY A 331 -17.94 5.02 -1.65
CA GLY A 331 -16.78 4.25 -2.08
C GLY A 331 -16.77 2.81 -1.53
N ILE A 332 -17.16 2.61 -0.26
CA ILE A 332 -17.27 1.27 0.33
C ILE A 332 -18.38 0.46 -0.35
N PHE A 333 -19.55 1.04 -0.52
CA PHE A 333 -20.70 0.37 -1.13
C PHE A 333 -20.44 -0.03 -2.58
N THR A 334 -19.85 0.88 -3.37
CA THR A 334 -19.50 0.62 -4.77
C THR A 334 -18.40 -0.45 -4.90
N THR A 335 -17.40 -0.44 -4.01
CA THR A 335 -16.39 -1.52 -3.93
C THR A 335 -17.03 -2.87 -3.59
N MET A 336 -17.96 -2.90 -2.64
CA MET A 336 -18.69 -4.12 -2.28
C MET A 336 -19.53 -4.64 -3.47
N ALA A 337 -20.24 -3.75 -4.16
CA ALA A 337 -21.00 -4.10 -5.36
C ALA A 337 -20.09 -4.67 -6.47
N GLY A 338 -18.87 -4.13 -6.63
CA GLY A 338 -17.87 -4.65 -7.56
C GLY A 338 -17.41 -6.07 -7.21
N MET A 339 -17.13 -6.34 -5.94
CA MET A 339 -16.77 -7.69 -5.48
C MET A 339 -17.92 -8.69 -5.65
N VAL A 340 -19.16 -8.29 -5.35
CA VAL A 340 -20.35 -9.13 -5.60
C VAL A 340 -20.50 -9.41 -7.09
N MET A 341 -20.37 -8.39 -7.95
CA MET A 341 -20.44 -8.57 -9.40
C MET A 341 -19.33 -9.49 -9.92
N THR A 342 -18.12 -9.39 -9.37
CA THR A 342 -16.99 -10.29 -9.67
C THR A 342 -17.35 -11.74 -9.40
N ALA A 343 -17.99 -12.04 -8.25
CA ALA A 343 -18.36 -13.41 -7.89
C ALA A 343 -19.29 -14.08 -8.91
N PHE A 344 -20.06 -13.29 -9.66
CA PHE A 344 -20.98 -13.77 -10.71
C PHE A 344 -20.44 -13.61 -12.14
N ALA A 345 -19.21 -13.11 -12.32
CA ALA A 345 -18.65 -12.74 -13.62
C ALA A 345 -18.23 -13.97 -14.44
N LYS A 346 -19.10 -14.40 -15.37
CA LYS A 346 -18.82 -15.60 -16.18
C LYS A 346 -18.15 -15.34 -17.53
N THR A 347 -18.11 -14.09 -17.98
CA THR A 347 -17.61 -13.72 -19.30
C THR A 347 -16.62 -12.58 -19.19
N THR A 348 -15.71 -12.48 -20.16
CA THR A 348 -14.71 -11.41 -20.22
C THR A 348 -15.34 -10.02 -20.21
N LEU A 349 -16.46 -9.84 -20.93
CA LEU A 349 -17.19 -8.57 -20.93
C LEU A 349 -17.71 -8.22 -19.53
N MET A 350 -18.30 -9.20 -18.82
CA MET A 350 -18.80 -8.97 -17.47
C MET A 350 -17.65 -8.60 -16.51
N MET A 351 -16.49 -9.24 -16.65
CA MET A 351 -15.30 -8.93 -15.87
C MET A 351 -14.73 -7.52 -16.17
N PHE A 352 -14.86 -7.02 -17.41
CA PHE A 352 -14.54 -5.62 -17.70
C PHE A 352 -15.58 -4.65 -17.11
N LEU A 353 -16.87 -4.98 -17.15
CA LEU A 353 -17.94 -4.17 -16.55
C LEU A 353 -17.85 -4.09 -15.03
N VAL A 354 -17.32 -5.13 -14.37
CA VAL A 354 -17.01 -5.14 -12.92
C VAL A 354 -16.15 -3.93 -12.52
N ARG A 355 -15.32 -3.40 -13.41
CA ARG A 355 -14.47 -2.22 -13.13
C ARG A 355 -15.27 -0.94 -12.92
N LEU A 356 -16.53 -0.86 -13.39
CA LEU A 356 -17.40 0.30 -13.22
C LEU A 356 -17.78 0.53 -11.73
N PRO A 357 -18.26 -0.47 -10.98
CA PRO A 357 -18.40 -0.34 -9.52
C PRO A 357 -17.10 0.01 -8.78
N PHE A 358 -15.93 -0.37 -9.28
CA PHE A 358 -14.65 -0.06 -8.62
C PHE A 358 -14.16 1.39 -8.85
N LEU A 359 -14.87 2.23 -9.61
CA LEU A 359 -14.42 3.60 -9.94
C LEU A 359 -14.13 4.46 -8.70
N PHE A 360 -14.81 4.23 -7.57
CA PHE A 360 -14.64 5.02 -6.35
C PHE A 360 -13.88 4.29 -5.23
N THR A 361 -13.14 3.24 -5.56
CA THR A 361 -12.47 2.37 -4.58
C THR A 361 -11.31 3.04 -3.83
N ILE A 362 -10.75 4.15 -4.34
CA ILE A 362 -9.72 4.90 -3.60
C ILE A 362 -10.33 6.00 -2.71
N VAL A 363 -11.60 6.39 -2.96
CA VAL A 363 -12.28 7.48 -2.23
C VAL A 363 -12.27 7.27 -0.70
N PRO A 364 -12.63 6.10 -0.15
CA PRO A 364 -12.73 5.94 1.30
C PRO A 364 -11.38 6.12 2.01
N LEU A 365 -10.28 5.62 1.45
CA LEU A 365 -8.95 5.80 2.06
C LEU A 365 -8.57 7.29 2.17
N SER A 366 -8.81 8.06 1.11
CA SER A 366 -8.51 9.49 1.08
C SER A 366 -9.37 10.28 2.07
N VAL A 367 -10.68 10.00 2.09
CA VAL A 367 -11.63 10.76 2.91
C VAL A 367 -11.54 10.38 4.39
N LEU A 368 -11.42 9.10 4.72
CA LEU A 368 -11.22 8.66 6.11
C LEU A 368 -9.92 9.23 6.70
N ARG A 369 -8.85 9.29 5.91
CA ARG A 369 -7.58 9.94 6.33
C ARG A 369 -7.77 11.43 6.61
N SER A 370 -8.55 12.14 5.77
CA SER A 370 -8.91 13.55 5.99
C SER A 370 -9.70 13.72 7.30
N MET A 371 -10.68 12.86 7.55
CA MET A 371 -11.47 12.88 8.80
C MET A 371 -10.60 12.67 10.04
N VAL A 372 -9.67 11.70 10.01
CA VAL A 372 -8.69 11.52 11.09
C VAL A 372 -7.85 12.78 11.29
N SER A 373 -7.36 13.41 10.22
CA SER A 373 -6.57 14.65 10.34
C SER A 373 -7.36 15.79 10.96
N LYS A 374 -8.63 15.99 10.56
CA LYS A 374 -9.53 17.00 11.17
C LYS A 374 -9.77 16.71 12.65
N LEU A 375 -9.96 15.43 13.00
CA LEU A 375 -10.16 14.96 14.37
C LEU A 375 -8.88 14.98 15.22
N VAL A 376 -7.69 14.97 14.64
CA VAL A 376 -6.44 15.13 15.42
C VAL A 376 -6.16 16.61 15.68
N ARG A 377 -6.28 17.46 14.65
CA ARG A 377 -6.02 18.92 14.76
C ARG A 377 -6.86 19.59 15.84
N SER A 378 -8.14 19.25 15.92
CA SER A 378 -9.02 19.83 16.94
C SER A 378 -8.75 19.25 18.35
N THR A 379 -7.97 18.17 18.51
CA THR A 379 -7.54 17.66 19.83
C THR A 379 -6.33 18.45 20.28
N GLU A 380 -5.38 18.66 19.37
CA GLU A 380 -4.18 19.45 19.60
C GLU A 380 -4.53 20.91 19.90
N GLN A 381 -5.48 21.50 19.18
CA GLN A 381 -5.97 22.85 19.45
C GLN A 381 -6.59 22.98 20.85
N VAL A 382 -7.48 22.06 21.23
CA VAL A 382 -8.12 22.04 22.57
C VAL A 382 -7.08 21.86 23.68
N TRP A 383 -6.07 21.02 23.46
CA TRP A 383 -4.96 20.87 24.40
C TRP A 383 -4.10 22.14 24.49
N SER A 384 -3.76 22.75 23.34
CA SER A 384 -2.92 23.96 23.29
C SER A 384 -3.56 25.17 23.95
N SER A 385 -4.89 25.30 23.88
CA SER A 385 -5.65 26.39 24.49
C SER A 385 -5.96 26.17 25.98
N ALA A 386 -5.67 25.00 26.54
CA ALA A 386 -5.88 24.74 27.96
C ALA A 386 -4.95 25.63 28.83
N PRO A 387 -5.46 26.24 29.92
CA PRO A 387 -4.68 27.08 30.83
C PRO A 387 -3.45 26.35 31.36
N ALA A 388 -2.32 27.06 31.53
CA ALA A 388 -1.06 26.48 31.99
C ALA A 388 -1.21 25.68 33.31
N GLY A 389 -2.03 26.19 34.26
CA GLY A 389 -2.34 25.50 35.51
C GLY A 389 -3.10 24.17 35.33
N MET A 390 -3.90 24.02 34.27
CA MET A 390 -4.63 22.78 33.96
C MET A 390 -3.71 21.73 33.33
N LYS A 391 -2.74 22.17 32.51
CA LYS A 391 -1.68 21.32 31.96
C LYS A 391 -0.75 20.80 33.05
N GLU A 392 -0.33 21.67 33.96
CA GLU A 392 0.46 21.33 35.16
C GLU A 392 -0.30 20.38 36.10
N ALA A 393 -1.57 20.65 36.40
CA ALA A 393 -2.40 19.81 37.26
C ALA A 393 -2.64 18.40 36.67
N MET A 394 -2.90 18.29 35.37
CA MET A 394 -3.01 17.00 34.68
C MET A 394 -1.67 16.24 34.66
N TYR A 395 -0.55 16.95 34.51
CA TYR A 395 0.79 16.36 34.58
C TYR A 395 1.13 15.86 36.00
N PHE A 396 0.75 16.63 37.03
CA PHE A 396 0.91 16.27 38.44
C PHE A 396 0.04 15.09 38.86
N LEU A 397 -1.23 15.03 38.42
CA LEU A 397 -2.13 13.90 38.69
C LEU A 397 -1.64 12.62 38.01
N HIS A 398 -0.99 12.72 36.85
CA HIS A 398 -0.44 11.56 36.15
C HIS A 398 0.86 11.05 36.78
N LYS A 399 1.70 11.94 37.33
CA LYS A 399 2.95 11.56 38.03
C LYS A 399 2.70 10.92 39.40
N ARG A 400 1.54 11.17 40.03
CA ARG A 400 1.20 10.68 41.38
C ARG A 400 0.54 9.30 41.44
N ASN A 401 0.33 8.62 40.30
CA ASN A 401 -0.26 7.28 40.30
C ASN A 401 0.71 6.18 39.79
N PRO A 402 1.87 5.95 40.44
CA PRO A 402 2.41 4.61 40.58
C PRO A 402 1.75 3.98 41.82
N VAL A 403 0.91 2.97 41.59
CA VAL A 403 0.49 1.93 42.56
C VAL A 403 1.06 2.11 43.98
N LYS A 404 0.22 2.54 44.95
CA LYS A 404 0.22 2.02 46.33
C LYS A 404 -0.84 2.66 47.25
N THR A 405 -1.77 1.81 47.68
CA THR A 405 -2.28 1.63 49.06
C THR A 405 -2.65 2.84 49.92
N LEU A 406 -3.93 2.87 50.30
CA LEU A 406 -4.42 3.13 51.67
C LEU A 406 -5.53 2.07 51.89
N ARG A 407 -5.24 0.89 52.45
CA ARG A 407 -5.24 0.58 53.90
C ARG A 407 -6.02 1.60 54.73
N ILE A 408 -7.23 1.20 55.08
CA ILE A 408 -8.06 1.78 56.13
C ILE A 408 -7.80 0.88 57.33
N ASP A 409 -7.10 1.40 58.34
CA ASP A 409 -7.06 0.82 59.68
C ASP A 409 -7.88 1.75 60.57
N ASP A 410 -8.84 1.15 61.30
CA ASP A 410 -9.44 1.67 62.53
C ASP A 410 -8.42 1.73 63.67
#